data_AF-A0AAJ0ZS37-F1
#
_entry.id   AF-A0AAJ0ZS37-F1
#
_cell.length_a   1.000
_cell.length_b   1.000
_cell.length_c   1.000
_cell.angle_alpha   90.00
_cell.angle_beta   90.00
_cell.angle_gamma   90.00
#
_symmetry.space_group_name_H-M   'P 1'
#
loop_
_entity.id
_entity.type
_entity.pdbx_description
1 polymer ?
#
loop_
_entity_poly.entity_id
_entity_poly.type
_entity_poly.pdbx_seq_one_letter_code
_entity_poly.pdbx_strand_id
1 'polypeptide(L)'
;MNVMTRLSLSVGLAAGTLLSCGAWASETAAAPIKPKVVLITMFAPEAQHWIERLELKQEVRVPGLSAEYPAIRCNTKDVCLLVTGMGQTNAAASTLALALSPKFDLRKSYFLVAGIAGISPKYGTIGTTAWAHYLVEFGTQWELDSRDAPKDWPTGYLGINTKGPNEKPPLDYKTEVFELNPKLQAKAFALSRRVSLSESKESAAWRLKYPAAPANQPPVVTQCDTLAGNTWFSGTRLSERAEVWTRLLTDNKGEYCTTQQEDNSTYEALLRASREGRVDVQRLAVVRAGSDFDRPEPGGSEVDNLLKYADQGGFVPALENLYRTGNPLVQDILKNWSAWEKGVPGA
;
A
#
# COMPACT_ATOMS: atom_id res chain seq x y z
N MET A 1 50.40 -44.44 37.55
CA MET A 1 49.28 -43.83 36.80
C MET A 1 47.99 -44.35 37.41
N ASN A 2 47.32 -43.47 38.18
CA ASN A 2 46.18 -43.79 39.02
C ASN A 2 44.90 -43.94 38.19
N VAL A 3 44.14 -45.02 38.40
CA VAL A 3 42.67 -44.95 38.40
C VAL A 3 42.14 -45.89 39.47
N MET A 4 41.71 -45.32 40.59
CA MET A 4 40.81 -45.95 41.56
C MET A 4 39.37 -45.78 41.04
N THR A 5 38.63 -46.87 40.89
CA THR A 5 37.18 -46.83 40.64
C THR A 5 36.46 -47.13 41.96
N ARG A 6 35.84 -46.10 42.56
CA ARG A 6 34.92 -46.27 43.70
C ARG A 6 33.49 -46.40 43.17
N LEU A 7 32.87 -47.54 43.47
CA LEU A 7 31.42 -47.73 43.49
C LEU A 7 30.83 -46.92 44.66
N SER A 8 29.69 -46.24 44.47
CA SER A 8 28.81 -45.82 45.56
C SER A 8 27.35 -45.72 45.11
N LEU A 9 26.50 -46.11 46.05
CA LEU A 9 25.09 -46.47 45.99
C LEU A 9 24.12 -45.26 45.87
N SER A 10 23.08 -45.45 45.05
CA SER A 10 21.65 -45.15 45.22
C SER A 10 21.18 -44.03 46.17
N VAL A 11 20.31 -43.13 45.66
CA VAL A 11 19.09 -42.66 46.37
C VAL A 11 18.00 -42.37 45.32
N GLY A 12 16.87 -43.10 45.41
CA GLY A 12 15.64 -42.77 44.69
C GLY A 12 14.86 -41.70 45.44
N LEU A 13 14.44 -40.65 44.74
CA LEU A 13 13.48 -39.67 45.23
C LEU A 13 12.26 -39.69 44.29
N ALA A 14 11.17 -40.28 44.78
CA ALA A 14 9.84 -40.13 44.17
C ALA A 14 9.28 -38.77 44.57
N ALA A 15 9.25 -37.81 43.64
CA ALA A 15 8.54 -36.55 43.81
C ALA A 15 7.25 -36.61 42.97
N GLY A 16 6.11 -36.61 43.66
CA GLY A 16 4.79 -36.63 43.06
C GLY A 16 4.52 -35.37 42.23
N THR A 17 4.21 -35.56 40.95
CA THR A 17 3.69 -34.51 40.08
C THR A 17 2.22 -34.25 40.41
N LEU A 18 1.96 -33.19 41.17
CA LEU A 18 0.64 -32.58 41.24
C LEU A 18 0.32 -31.98 39.86
N LEU A 19 -0.48 -32.68 39.08
CA LEU A 19 -1.13 -32.15 37.88
C LEU A 19 -2.16 -31.11 38.32
N SER A 20 -1.72 -29.87 38.50
CA SER A 20 -2.62 -28.72 38.51
C SER A 20 -3.19 -28.58 37.10
N CYS A 21 -4.34 -29.19 36.84
CA CYS A 21 -5.24 -28.80 35.76
C CYS A 21 -5.60 -27.33 35.99
N GLY A 22 -4.77 -26.42 35.49
CA GLY A 22 -5.14 -25.04 35.29
C GLY A 22 -6.31 -25.05 34.32
N ALA A 23 -7.52 -24.89 34.84
CA ALA A 23 -8.67 -24.55 34.04
C ALA A 23 -8.29 -23.28 33.28
N TRP A 24 -7.99 -23.40 31.99
CA TRP A 24 -7.98 -22.27 31.09
C TRP A 24 -9.40 -21.73 31.14
N ALA A 25 -9.56 -20.64 31.90
CA ALA A 25 -10.75 -19.83 31.82
C ALA A 25 -10.91 -19.50 30.33
N SER A 26 -11.93 -20.09 29.72
CA SER A 26 -12.37 -19.65 28.40
C SER A 26 -12.84 -18.22 28.61
N GLU A 27 -11.95 -17.28 28.35
CA GLU A 27 -12.32 -15.90 28.10
C GLU A 27 -13.47 -16.01 27.09
N THR A 28 -14.65 -15.52 27.47
CA THR A 28 -15.78 -15.47 26.54
C THR A 28 -15.30 -14.59 25.40
N ALA A 29 -14.86 -15.22 24.30
CA ALA A 29 -14.24 -14.52 23.19
C ALA A 29 -15.23 -13.44 22.74
N ALA A 30 -14.85 -12.18 22.95
CA ALA A 30 -15.68 -11.04 22.55
C ALA A 30 -16.06 -11.21 21.08
N ALA A 31 -17.30 -10.85 20.74
CA ALA A 31 -17.76 -10.96 19.36
C ALA A 31 -16.76 -10.24 18.42
N PRO A 32 -16.36 -10.85 17.29
CA PRO A 32 -15.41 -10.24 16.37
C PRO A 32 -15.89 -8.88 15.88
N ILE A 33 -14.96 -7.92 15.77
CA ILE A 33 -15.23 -6.58 15.23
C ILE A 33 -15.50 -6.72 13.73
N LYS A 34 -16.58 -6.08 13.26
CA LYS A 34 -17.05 -6.15 11.86
C LYS A 34 -16.99 -4.78 11.19
N PRO A 35 -15.78 -4.27 10.88
CA PRO A 35 -15.69 -2.98 10.21
C PRO A 35 -16.32 -3.06 8.82
N LYS A 36 -17.09 -2.03 8.46
CA LYS A 36 -17.57 -1.83 7.08
C LYS A 36 -16.42 -1.36 6.19
N VAL A 37 -15.52 -0.55 6.74
CA VAL A 37 -14.35 0.00 6.05
C VAL A 37 -13.09 -0.22 6.89
N VAL A 38 -12.04 -0.72 6.26
CA VAL A 38 -10.68 -0.78 6.79
C VAL A 38 -9.80 0.13 5.94
N LEU A 39 -9.32 1.21 6.55
CA LEU A 39 -8.31 2.09 5.97
C LEU A 39 -6.94 1.43 6.15
N ILE A 40 -6.09 1.51 5.12
CA ILE A 40 -4.72 1.04 5.14
C ILE A 40 -3.83 2.23 4.78
N THR A 41 -2.97 2.63 5.72
CA THR A 41 -1.95 3.67 5.57
C THR A 41 -0.61 3.09 5.98
N MET A 42 0.51 3.75 5.64
CA MET A 42 1.83 3.14 5.80
C MET A 42 2.60 3.67 6.99
N PHE A 43 2.40 4.94 7.36
CA PHE A 43 3.06 5.56 8.51
C PHE A 43 2.16 6.62 9.17
N ALA A 44 2.56 7.09 10.36
CA ALA A 44 1.70 7.93 11.21
C ALA A 44 1.14 9.20 10.51
N PRO A 45 1.94 10.02 9.80
CA PRO A 45 1.44 11.16 9.02
C PRO A 45 0.28 10.85 8.06
N GLU A 46 0.34 9.75 7.30
CA GLU A 46 -0.77 9.33 6.43
C GLU A 46 -2.02 8.96 7.22
N ALA A 47 -1.84 8.34 8.38
CA ALA A 47 -2.94 7.94 9.24
C ALA A 47 -3.62 9.12 9.95
N GLN A 48 -2.88 10.19 10.23
CA GLN A 48 -3.28 11.22 11.20
C GLN A 48 -4.60 11.91 10.85
N HIS A 49 -4.76 12.37 9.61
CA HIS A 49 -6.01 13.04 9.19
C HIS A 49 -7.22 12.13 9.26
N TRP A 50 -7.06 10.82 9.01
CA TRP A 50 -8.13 9.84 9.17
C TRP A 50 -8.47 9.61 10.63
N ILE A 51 -7.45 9.42 11.48
CA ILE A 51 -7.61 9.18 12.92
C ILE A 51 -8.36 10.34 13.59
N GLU A 52 -7.95 11.57 13.32
CA GLU A 52 -8.53 12.76 13.93
C GLU A 52 -9.97 12.98 13.44
N ARG A 53 -10.20 12.98 12.12
CA ARG A 53 -11.50 13.36 11.55
C ARG A 53 -12.55 12.27 11.63
N LEU A 54 -12.14 11.00 11.70
CA LEU A 54 -13.05 9.87 11.91
C LEU A 54 -13.10 9.41 13.37
N GLU A 55 -12.36 10.08 14.26
CA GLU A 55 -12.31 9.79 15.70
C GLU A 55 -11.98 8.31 15.99
N LEU A 56 -10.92 7.77 15.36
CA LEU A 56 -10.48 6.38 15.52
C LEU A 56 -9.76 6.17 16.88
N LYS A 57 -10.53 6.27 17.97
CA LYS A 57 -10.04 6.32 19.36
C LYS A 57 -9.87 4.95 20.02
N GLN A 58 -10.46 3.90 19.45
CA GLN A 58 -10.39 2.55 20.03
C GLN A 58 -9.18 1.82 19.48
N GLU A 59 -8.36 1.24 20.36
CA GLU A 59 -7.18 0.50 19.95
C GLU A 59 -7.34 -1.00 20.21
N VAL A 60 -7.02 -1.80 19.20
CA VAL A 60 -7.07 -3.26 19.27
C VAL A 60 -5.71 -3.82 18.92
N ARG A 61 -4.99 -4.31 19.93
CA ARG A 61 -3.71 -5.03 19.73
C ARG A 61 -3.96 -6.28 18.89
N VAL A 62 -3.21 -6.43 17.80
CA VAL A 62 -3.21 -7.63 16.94
C VAL A 62 -1.80 -8.23 16.87
N PRO A 63 -1.59 -9.49 17.31
CA PRO A 63 -0.30 -10.17 17.15
C PRO A 63 0.16 -10.18 15.69
N GLY A 64 1.46 -10.00 15.45
CA GLY A 64 2.05 -9.95 14.12
C GLY A 64 2.13 -8.57 13.47
N LEU A 65 1.43 -7.56 14.00
CA LEU A 65 1.63 -6.17 13.57
C LEU A 65 3.01 -5.63 13.99
N SER A 66 3.50 -4.64 13.23
CA SER A 66 4.72 -3.89 13.53
C SER A 66 4.80 -3.46 15.00
N ALA A 67 6.01 -3.49 15.57
CA ALA A 67 6.25 -3.02 16.93
C ALA A 67 5.98 -1.51 17.09
N GLU A 68 6.18 -0.74 16.01
CA GLU A 68 5.90 0.70 15.98
C GLU A 68 4.39 0.98 15.88
N TYR A 69 3.65 0.10 15.19
CA TYR A 69 2.21 0.22 14.96
C TYR A 69 1.47 -1.05 15.43
N PRO A 70 1.46 -1.35 16.74
CA PRO A 70 1.01 -2.66 17.23
C PRO A 70 -0.52 -2.82 17.28
N ALA A 71 -1.28 -1.76 17.03
CA ALA A 71 -2.74 -1.75 17.20
C ALA A 71 -3.48 -1.29 15.95
N ILE A 72 -4.65 -1.89 15.72
CA ILE A 72 -5.66 -1.37 14.80
C ILE A 72 -6.45 -0.29 15.52
N ARG A 73 -6.67 0.84 14.85
CA ARG A 73 -7.49 1.94 15.40
C ARG A 73 -8.88 1.93 14.82
N CYS A 74 -9.92 1.91 15.64
CA CYS A 74 -11.32 1.85 15.21
C CYS A 74 -12.16 2.97 15.84
N ASN A 75 -13.33 3.22 15.25
CA ASN A 75 -14.39 4.03 15.84
C ASN A 75 -15.68 3.23 16.03
N THR A 76 -16.69 3.88 16.60
CA THR A 76 -18.03 3.31 16.80
C THR A 76 -18.92 3.30 15.55
N LYS A 77 -18.38 3.71 14.39
CA LYS A 77 -19.10 3.80 13.10
C LYS A 77 -18.61 2.73 12.12
N ASP A 78 -18.08 1.61 12.63
CA ASP A 78 -17.57 0.49 11.85
C ASP A 78 -16.43 0.85 10.88
N VAL A 79 -15.59 1.82 11.23
CA VAL A 79 -14.35 2.12 10.50
C VAL A 79 -13.17 1.73 11.37
N CYS A 80 -12.23 0.98 10.78
CA CYS A 80 -10.93 0.69 11.36
C CYS A 80 -9.81 1.18 10.45
N LEU A 81 -8.61 1.34 11.01
CA LEU A 81 -7.40 1.76 10.31
C LEU A 81 -6.22 0.91 10.75
N LEU A 82 -5.51 0.41 9.76
CA LEU A 82 -4.22 -0.25 9.87
C LEU A 82 -3.12 0.73 9.43
N VAL A 83 -2.09 0.89 10.26
CA VAL A 83 -0.81 1.46 9.83
C VAL A 83 0.16 0.30 9.59
N THR A 84 0.59 0.08 8.35
CA THR A 84 1.37 -1.11 8.01
C THR A 84 2.82 -1.05 8.46
N GLY A 85 3.40 0.15 8.50
CA GLY A 85 4.83 0.39 8.33
C GLY A 85 5.20 0.52 6.85
N MET A 86 6.25 1.29 6.56
CA MET A 86 6.71 1.55 5.18
C MET A 86 7.41 0.32 4.58
N GLY A 87 7.31 0.20 3.25
CA GLY A 87 7.94 -0.87 2.48
C GLY A 87 7.18 -2.19 2.45
N GLN A 88 7.49 -3.02 1.44
CA GLN A 88 6.73 -4.22 1.11
C GLN A 88 6.64 -5.24 2.24
N THR A 89 7.75 -5.47 2.94
CA THR A 89 7.81 -6.46 4.03
C THR A 89 6.83 -6.12 5.15
N ASN A 90 6.79 -4.85 5.57
CA ASN A 90 5.87 -4.37 6.59
C ASN A 90 4.42 -4.40 6.08
N ALA A 91 4.19 -3.95 4.84
CA ALA A 91 2.88 -4.00 4.19
C ALA A 91 2.29 -5.41 4.17
N ALA A 92 3.04 -6.40 3.70
CA ALA A 92 2.61 -7.79 3.64
C ALA A 92 2.35 -8.38 5.03
N ALA A 93 3.30 -8.23 5.96
CA ALA A 93 3.22 -8.83 7.29
C ALA A 93 2.06 -8.26 8.11
N SER A 94 1.95 -6.93 8.18
CA SER A 94 0.92 -6.24 8.95
C SER A 94 -0.49 -6.47 8.39
N THR A 95 -0.65 -6.43 7.06
CA THR A 95 -1.93 -6.69 6.40
C THR A 95 -2.40 -8.13 6.62
N LEU A 96 -1.50 -9.11 6.49
CA LEU A 96 -1.84 -10.52 6.72
C LEU A 96 -2.17 -10.78 8.20
N ALA A 97 -1.43 -10.16 9.13
CA ALA A 97 -1.69 -10.27 10.56
C ALA A 97 -3.10 -9.77 10.93
N LEU A 98 -3.55 -8.64 10.35
CA LEU A 98 -4.92 -8.19 10.49
C LEU A 98 -5.91 -9.18 9.85
N ALA A 99 -5.67 -9.55 8.59
CA ALA A 99 -6.60 -10.35 7.80
C ALA A 99 -6.86 -11.76 8.38
N LEU A 100 -5.89 -12.32 9.12
CA LEU A 100 -6.00 -13.61 9.78
C LEU A 100 -6.40 -13.53 11.25
N SER A 101 -6.52 -12.33 11.83
CA SER A 101 -6.83 -12.16 13.25
C SER A 101 -8.25 -12.62 13.56
N PRO A 102 -8.47 -13.51 14.57
CA PRO A 102 -9.82 -13.91 14.97
C PRO A 102 -10.61 -12.78 15.65
N LYS A 103 -9.94 -11.65 15.96
CA LYS A 103 -10.58 -10.46 16.56
C LYS A 103 -11.46 -9.71 15.57
N PHE A 104 -11.31 -9.97 14.26
CA PHE A 104 -12.04 -9.28 13.21
C PHE A 104 -12.77 -10.26 12.29
N ASP A 105 -13.98 -9.89 11.88
CA ASP A 105 -14.70 -10.55 10.79
C ASP A 105 -14.75 -9.58 9.61
N LEU A 106 -13.84 -9.81 8.67
CA LEU A 106 -13.54 -8.91 7.55
C LEU A 106 -14.17 -9.35 6.22
N ARG A 107 -15.01 -10.39 6.25
CA ARG A 107 -15.55 -11.06 5.04
C ARG A 107 -16.36 -10.13 4.15
N LYS A 108 -16.91 -9.04 4.71
CA LYS A 108 -17.70 -8.04 3.97
C LYS A 108 -17.05 -6.65 3.95
N SER A 109 -15.91 -6.48 4.61
CA SER A 109 -15.25 -5.19 4.73
C SER A 109 -14.76 -4.68 3.37
N TYR A 110 -14.86 -3.38 3.16
CA TYR A 110 -14.13 -2.68 2.10
C TYR A 110 -12.77 -2.23 2.62
N PHE A 111 -11.75 -2.34 1.78
CA PHE A 111 -10.41 -1.90 2.08
C PHE A 111 -10.09 -0.69 1.22
N LEU A 112 -9.51 0.34 1.84
CA LEU A 112 -9.04 1.53 1.15
C LEU A 112 -7.58 1.76 1.53
N VAL A 113 -6.67 1.53 0.59
CA VAL A 113 -5.30 2.00 0.71
C VAL A 113 -5.28 3.48 0.36
N ALA A 114 -4.75 4.30 1.26
CA ALA A 114 -4.61 5.74 1.08
C ALA A 114 -3.21 6.17 1.52
N GLY A 115 -2.33 6.43 0.56
CA GLY A 115 -0.95 6.83 0.84
C GLY A 115 -0.36 7.79 -0.18
N ILE A 116 0.72 8.45 0.20
CA ILE A 116 1.46 9.34 -0.71
C ILE A 116 2.27 8.52 -1.71
N ALA A 117 2.73 9.19 -2.76
CA ALA A 117 3.52 8.62 -3.85
C ALA A 117 4.27 9.73 -4.61
N GLY A 118 5.32 9.36 -5.34
CA GLY A 118 5.85 10.22 -6.39
C GLY A 118 4.87 10.27 -7.58
N ILE A 119 4.61 11.44 -8.16
CA ILE A 119 3.70 11.62 -9.30
C ILE A 119 4.49 11.86 -10.60
N SER A 120 4.08 11.20 -11.68
CA SER A 120 4.59 11.48 -13.01
C SER A 120 4.02 12.80 -13.53
N PRO A 121 4.87 13.74 -14.00
CA PRO A 121 4.42 15.00 -14.57
C PRO A 121 3.57 14.84 -15.85
N LYS A 122 3.57 13.65 -16.46
CA LYS A 122 2.74 13.35 -17.63
C LYS A 122 1.25 13.19 -17.29
N TYR A 123 0.93 12.81 -16.05
CA TYR A 123 -0.43 12.42 -15.64
C TYR A 123 -0.97 13.20 -14.44
N GLY A 124 -0.12 13.96 -13.74
CA GLY A 124 -0.56 14.81 -12.64
C GLY A 124 0.45 15.89 -12.25
N THR A 125 0.13 16.56 -11.17
CA THR A 125 0.98 17.52 -10.45
C THR A 125 1.06 17.17 -8.97
N ILE A 126 1.90 17.86 -8.20
CA ILE A 126 1.96 17.73 -6.75
C ILE A 126 0.58 17.95 -6.13
N GLY A 127 0.16 17.05 -5.25
CA GLY A 127 -1.16 17.03 -4.62
C GLY A 127 -2.24 16.32 -5.43
N THR A 128 -2.00 15.97 -6.69
CA THR A 128 -2.94 15.15 -7.50
C THR A 128 -3.18 13.82 -6.81
N THR A 129 -4.43 13.37 -6.79
CA THR A 129 -4.80 12.05 -6.28
C THR A 129 -5.26 11.14 -7.41
N ALA A 130 -4.83 9.89 -7.39
CA ALA A 130 -5.07 8.92 -8.46
C ALA A 130 -5.71 7.66 -7.89
N TRP A 131 -6.86 7.26 -8.45
CA TRP A 131 -7.47 5.96 -8.21
C TRP A 131 -6.88 4.92 -9.16
N ALA A 132 -6.20 3.91 -8.63
CA ALA A 132 -5.53 2.88 -9.43
C ALA A 132 -6.50 1.84 -10.00
N HIS A 133 -6.23 1.38 -11.23
CA HIS A 133 -6.85 0.19 -11.82
C HIS A 133 -5.89 -1.00 -11.71
N TYR A 134 -4.62 -0.78 -12.04
CA TYR A 134 -3.54 -1.76 -11.94
C TYR A 134 -2.55 -1.41 -10.84
N LEU A 135 -2.04 -2.45 -10.18
CA LEU A 135 -0.91 -2.40 -9.26
C LEU A 135 0.26 -3.14 -9.92
N VAL A 136 1.36 -2.45 -10.17
CA VAL A 136 2.51 -3.00 -10.92
C VAL A 136 3.74 -3.07 -10.04
N GLU A 137 4.36 -4.23 -9.93
CA GLU A 137 5.61 -4.43 -9.19
C GLU A 137 6.82 -4.09 -10.06
N PHE A 138 7.73 -3.27 -9.56
CA PHE A 138 8.94 -2.85 -10.26
C PHE A 138 10.22 -3.45 -9.69
N GLY A 139 10.24 -3.91 -8.45
CA GLY A 139 11.40 -4.58 -7.86
C GLY A 139 11.56 -6.04 -8.32
N THR A 140 10.47 -6.70 -8.73
CA THR A 140 10.50 -8.10 -9.20
C THR A 140 10.90 -8.18 -10.67
N GLN A 141 12.18 -7.92 -10.93
CA GLN A 141 12.82 -7.92 -12.25
C GLN A 141 14.23 -8.51 -12.13
N TRP A 142 14.85 -8.86 -13.26
CA TRP A 142 16.31 -9.02 -13.31
C TRP A 142 16.95 -7.66 -13.62
N GLU A 143 18.17 -7.46 -13.13
CA GLU A 143 18.92 -6.23 -13.32
C GLU A 143 20.38 -6.56 -13.59
N LEU A 144 20.92 -5.92 -14.62
CA LEU A 144 22.35 -5.71 -14.78
C LEU A 144 22.71 -4.32 -14.28
N ASP A 145 23.92 -4.15 -13.74
CA ASP A 145 24.43 -2.80 -13.49
C ASP A 145 24.37 -1.99 -14.79
N SER A 146 23.80 -0.78 -14.71
CA SER A 146 23.62 0.08 -15.87
C SER A 146 24.91 0.36 -16.66
N ARG A 147 26.08 0.25 -16.02
CA ARG A 147 27.39 0.43 -16.64
C ARG A 147 27.83 -0.76 -17.50
N ASP A 148 27.29 -1.94 -17.22
CA ASP A 148 27.59 -3.20 -17.89
C ASP A 148 26.47 -3.64 -18.86
N ALA A 149 25.33 -2.94 -18.86
CA ALA A 149 24.23 -3.19 -19.78
C ALA A 149 24.70 -3.04 -21.25
N PRO A 150 24.23 -3.91 -22.19
CA PRO A 150 24.54 -3.75 -23.60
C PRO A 150 24.21 -2.36 -24.11
N LYS A 151 25.07 -1.80 -24.98
CA LYS A 151 24.95 -0.40 -25.44
C LYS A 151 23.66 -0.10 -26.20
N ASP A 152 23.05 -1.13 -26.79
CA ASP A 152 21.78 -1.08 -27.52
C ASP A 152 20.55 -1.25 -26.61
N TRP A 153 20.75 -1.60 -25.33
CA TRP A 153 19.66 -1.70 -24.37
C TRP A 153 19.34 -0.34 -23.75
N PRO A 154 18.05 0.05 -23.66
CA PRO A 154 17.67 1.31 -23.04
C PRO A 154 17.88 1.32 -21.52
N THR A 155 18.10 0.16 -20.89
CA THR A 155 18.25 -0.01 -19.44
C THR A 155 18.91 -1.36 -19.10
N GLY A 156 19.41 -1.50 -17.87
CA GLY A 156 19.83 -2.79 -17.30
C GLY A 156 18.70 -3.66 -16.77
N TYR A 157 17.45 -3.16 -16.68
CA TYR A 157 16.30 -3.91 -16.17
C TYR A 157 15.61 -4.74 -17.26
N LEU A 158 15.36 -6.01 -16.96
CA LEU A 158 14.63 -6.94 -17.82
C LEU A 158 13.67 -7.82 -17.00
N GLY A 159 12.64 -8.34 -17.66
CA GLY A 159 11.72 -9.28 -17.02
C GLY A 159 12.43 -10.58 -16.63
N ILE A 160 12.00 -11.20 -15.54
CA ILE A 160 12.51 -12.52 -15.14
C ILE A 160 12.29 -13.50 -16.30
N ASN A 161 13.34 -14.28 -16.63
CA ASN A 161 13.35 -15.25 -17.72
C ASN A 161 13.24 -14.68 -19.15
N THR A 162 13.41 -13.37 -19.33
CA THR A 162 13.45 -12.73 -20.66
C THR A 162 14.87 -12.63 -21.22
N LYS A 163 15.01 -12.30 -22.51
CA LYS A 163 16.30 -12.07 -23.18
C LYS A 163 16.58 -10.62 -23.52
N GLY A 164 15.64 -9.72 -23.23
CA GLY A 164 15.81 -8.28 -23.42
C GLY A 164 14.77 -7.44 -22.68
N PRO A 165 15.01 -6.12 -22.56
CA PRO A 165 14.22 -5.22 -21.71
C PRO A 165 12.80 -4.93 -22.22
N ASN A 166 12.48 -5.29 -23.47
CA ASN A 166 11.19 -5.04 -24.11
C ASN A 166 10.31 -6.29 -24.25
N GLU A 167 10.71 -7.42 -23.64
CA GLU A 167 9.98 -8.68 -23.67
C GLU A 167 9.10 -8.84 -22.43
N LYS A 168 7.82 -9.18 -22.63
CA LYS A 168 6.91 -9.45 -21.50
C LYS A 168 7.33 -10.77 -20.83
N PRO A 169 7.61 -10.77 -19.51
CA PRO A 169 7.92 -12.00 -18.81
C PRO A 169 6.68 -12.92 -18.69
N PRO A 170 6.87 -14.22 -18.41
CA PRO A 170 5.78 -15.17 -18.15
C PRO A 170 5.01 -14.91 -16.84
N LEU A 171 5.47 -13.95 -16.02
CA LEU A 171 4.91 -13.58 -14.71
C LEU A 171 4.90 -14.77 -13.73
N ASP A 172 6.05 -15.43 -13.54
CA ASP A 172 6.15 -16.67 -12.76
C ASP A 172 5.97 -16.46 -11.25
N TYR A 173 6.21 -15.25 -10.73
CA TYR A 173 6.17 -14.96 -9.29
C TYR A 173 4.73 -14.69 -8.81
N LYS A 174 3.81 -14.41 -9.74
CA LYS A 174 2.37 -14.20 -9.54
C LYS A 174 2.03 -12.99 -8.65
N THR A 175 2.98 -12.06 -8.48
CA THR A 175 2.82 -10.81 -7.74
C THR A 175 3.23 -9.58 -8.56
N GLU A 176 3.64 -9.79 -9.82
CA GLU A 176 4.19 -8.76 -10.68
C GLU A 176 3.16 -7.72 -11.11
N VAL A 177 1.90 -8.14 -11.26
CA VAL A 177 0.80 -7.25 -11.65
C VAL A 177 -0.52 -7.76 -11.08
N PHE A 178 -1.33 -6.84 -10.56
CA PHE A 178 -2.69 -7.10 -10.14
C PHE A 178 -3.67 -6.11 -10.78
N GLU A 179 -4.87 -6.59 -11.10
CA GLU A 179 -5.98 -5.78 -11.57
C GLU A 179 -7.00 -5.63 -10.44
N LEU A 180 -7.31 -4.38 -10.08
CA LEU A 180 -8.32 -4.03 -9.09
C LEU A 180 -9.73 -4.09 -9.68
N ASN A 181 -10.75 -4.11 -8.82
CA ASN A 181 -12.14 -4.13 -9.26
C ASN A 181 -12.51 -2.81 -9.98
N PRO A 182 -12.75 -2.84 -11.31
CA PRO A 182 -12.97 -1.62 -12.09
C PRO A 182 -14.28 -0.90 -11.69
N LYS A 183 -15.29 -1.63 -11.20
CA LYS A 183 -16.53 -1.01 -10.73
C LYS A 183 -16.30 -0.20 -9.46
N LEU A 184 -15.48 -0.72 -8.55
CA LEU A 184 -15.14 -0.03 -7.30
C LEU A 184 -14.32 1.22 -7.57
N GLN A 185 -13.30 1.12 -8.43
CA GLN A 185 -12.49 2.26 -8.85
C GLN A 185 -13.37 3.35 -9.51
N ALA A 186 -14.21 2.98 -10.47
CA ALA A 186 -15.10 3.92 -11.15
C ALA A 186 -16.08 4.61 -10.19
N LYS A 187 -16.64 3.87 -9.22
CA LYS A 187 -17.53 4.44 -8.18
C LYS A 187 -16.76 5.42 -7.27
N ALA A 188 -15.56 5.04 -6.83
CA ALA A 188 -14.71 5.88 -5.99
C ALA A 188 -14.33 7.18 -6.70
N PHE A 189 -13.94 7.11 -7.97
CA PHE A 189 -13.67 8.28 -8.79
C PHE A 189 -14.92 9.15 -8.97
N ALA A 190 -16.07 8.57 -9.33
CA ALA A 190 -17.30 9.33 -9.53
C ALA A 190 -17.72 10.13 -8.28
N LEU A 191 -17.52 9.56 -7.09
CA LEU A 191 -17.82 10.19 -5.80
C LEU A 191 -16.85 11.34 -5.45
N SER A 192 -15.61 11.30 -5.96
CA SER A 192 -14.53 12.18 -5.52
C SER A 192 -14.03 13.16 -6.58
N ARG A 193 -14.29 12.96 -7.87
CA ARG A 193 -13.71 13.72 -9.00
C ARG A 193 -13.90 15.24 -8.97
N ARG A 194 -14.85 15.74 -8.17
CA ARG A 194 -15.15 17.18 -8.03
C ARG A 194 -14.66 17.77 -6.71
N VAL A 195 -13.99 16.99 -5.88
CA VAL A 195 -13.45 17.49 -4.62
C VAL A 195 -12.30 18.44 -4.91
N SER A 196 -12.33 19.61 -4.26
CA SER A 196 -11.22 20.56 -4.33
C SER A 196 -10.03 20.03 -3.55
N LEU A 197 -8.93 19.83 -4.27
CA LEU A 197 -7.65 19.45 -3.70
C LEU A 197 -6.88 20.70 -3.24
N SER A 198 -6.06 20.51 -2.21
CA SER A 198 -5.17 21.53 -1.64
C SER A 198 -3.81 21.52 -2.34
N GLU A 199 -3.16 22.68 -2.38
CA GLU A 199 -1.76 22.85 -2.74
C GLU A 199 -1.11 23.83 -1.74
N SER A 200 0.20 23.71 -1.53
CA SER A 200 1.02 24.66 -0.77
C SER A 200 1.53 25.78 -1.68
N LYS A 201 2.07 26.85 -1.10
CA LYS A 201 2.71 27.93 -1.90
C LYS A 201 3.91 27.39 -2.68
N GLU A 202 4.67 26.51 -2.05
CA GLU A 202 5.86 25.88 -2.58
C GLU A 202 5.50 24.95 -3.74
N SER A 203 4.50 24.07 -3.58
CA SER A 203 4.06 23.17 -4.66
C SER A 203 3.43 23.92 -5.84
N ALA A 204 2.64 24.97 -5.57
CA ALA A 204 2.08 25.84 -6.60
C ALA A 204 3.18 26.56 -7.40
N ALA A 205 4.26 26.99 -6.75
CA ALA A 205 5.42 27.58 -7.43
C ALA A 205 6.24 26.51 -8.17
N TRP A 206 6.43 25.33 -7.57
CA TRP A 206 7.25 24.25 -8.12
C TRP A 206 6.67 23.72 -9.43
N ARG A 207 5.35 23.51 -9.47
CA ARG A 207 4.67 22.97 -10.65
C ARG A 207 4.82 23.84 -11.90
N LEU A 208 5.07 25.14 -11.75
CA LEU A 208 5.30 26.07 -12.85
C LEU A 208 6.67 25.88 -13.54
N LYS A 209 7.59 25.09 -12.96
CA LYS A 209 8.84 24.68 -13.62
C LYS A 209 8.60 23.71 -14.77
N TYR A 210 7.45 23.04 -14.80
CA TYR A 210 7.08 22.11 -15.86
C TYR A 210 6.39 22.85 -17.01
N PRO A 211 6.70 22.53 -18.28
CA PRO A 211 6.27 23.34 -19.41
C PRO A 211 4.80 23.12 -19.83
N ALA A 212 4.18 22.01 -19.43
CA ALA A 212 2.88 21.60 -19.95
C ALA A 212 1.96 21.01 -18.88
N ALA A 213 0.66 21.00 -19.20
CA ALA A 213 -0.35 20.29 -18.43
C ALA A 213 -0.14 18.76 -18.58
N PRO A 214 -0.54 17.95 -17.58
CA PRO A 214 -1.21 18.37 -16.35
C PRO A 214 -0.25 18.92 -15.27
N ALA A 215 1.07 18.68 -15.39
CA ALA A 215 2.04 19.07 -14.35
C ALA A 215 1.94 20.54 -13.96
N ASN A 216 1.77 21.46 -14.91
CA ASN A 216 1.72 22.90 -14.61
C ASN A 216 0.35 23.44 -14.18
N GLN A 217 -0.66 22.59 -13.97
CA GLN A 217 -2.02 22.96 -13.54
C GLN A 217 -2.24 22.66 -12.05
N PRO A 218 -3.21 23.29 -11.36
CA PRO A 218 -3.59 22.91 -10.00
C PRO A 218 -3.97 21.41 -9.90
N PRO A 219 -3.79 20.76 -8.74
CA PRO A 219 -4.07 19.34 -8.57
C PRO A 219 -5.55 19.01 -8.73
N VAL A 220 -5.82 17.87 -9.35
CA VAL A 220 -7.16 17.31 -9.53
C VAL A 220 -7.18 15.84 -9.10
N VAL A 221 -8.39 15.30 -8.91
CA VAL A 221 -8.56 13.85 -8.77
C VAL A 221 -8.56 13.23 -10.17
N THR A 222 -7.79 12.16 -10.37
CA THR A 222 -7.64 11.46 -11.66
C THR A 222 -7.76 9.93 -11.49
N GLN A 223 -7.71 9.22 -12.62
CA GLN A 223 -7.62 7.77 -12.70
C GLN A 223 -6.37 7.41 -13.50
N CYS A 224 -5.49 6.63 -12.91
CA CYS A 224 -4.26 6.10 -13.51
C CYS A 224 -3.63 5.14 -12.51
N ASP A 225 -2.59 4.42 -12.91
CA ASP A 225 -2.06 3.28 -12.18
C ASP A 225 -0.83 3.59 -11.34
N THR A 226 -0.64 2.72 -10.35
CA THR A 226 0.42 2.85 -9.36
C THR A 226 1.40 1.69 -9.49
N LEU A 227 2.67 2.02 -9.29
CA LEU A 227 3.76 1.08 -9.34
C LEU A 227 4.45 1.02 -7.99
N ALA A 228 4.73 -0.20 -7.54
CA ALA A 228 5.35 -0.51 -6.26
C ALA A 228 6.81 -0.96 -6.46
N GLY A 229 7.70 -0.57 -5.55
CA GLY A 229 9.02 -1.18 -5.42
C GLY A 229 9.66 -0.86 -4.08
N ASN A 230 10.55 -1.74 -3.58
CA ASN A 230 11.26 -1.47 -2.32
C ASN A 230 12.37 -0.42 -2.44
N THR A 231 12.73 -0.02 -3.66
CA THR A 231 13.67 1.08 -3.90
C THR A 231 12.88 2.35 -4.13
N TRP A 232 13.07 3.35 -3.27
CA TRP A 232 12.60 4.70 -3.55
C TRP A 232 13.53 5.34 -4.57
N PHE A 233 13.04 5.53 -5.79
CA PHE A 233 13.81 6.07 -6.91
C PHE A 233 13.25 7.42 -7.36
N SER A 234 14.13 8.23 -7.95
CA SER A 234 13.78 9.41 -8.72
C SER A 234 14.64 9.40 -9.98
N GLY A 235 14.06 9.81 -11.11
CA GLY A 235 14.86 10.00 -12.31
C GLY A 235 14.09 9.87 -13.61
N THR A 236 14.42 10.67 -14.63
CA THR A 236 13.75 10.59 -15.94
C THR A 236 13.81 9.17 -16.53
N ARG A 237 15.00 8.57 -16.60
CA ARG A 237 15.21 7.25 -17.23
C ARG A 237 14.54 6.09 -16.49
N LEU A 238 14.62 6.08 -15.16
CA LEU A 238 13.97 5.05 -14.34
C LEU A 238 12.46 5.14 -14.48
N SER A 239 11.94 6.37 -14.50
CA SER A 239 10.51 6.59 -14.60
C SER A 239 9.97 6.33 -16.02
N GLU A 240 10.76 6.58 -17.08
CA GLU A 240 10.46 6.10 -18.44
C GLU A 240 10.45 4.57 -18.52
N ARG A 241 11.38 3.90 -17.83
CA ARG A 241 11.36 2.43 -17.72
C ARG A 241 10.15 1.93 -16.96
N ALA A 242 9.72 2.61 -15.90
CA ALA A 242 8.49 2.31 -15.16
C ALA A 242 7.24 2.42 -16.05
N GLU A 243 7.19 3.41 -16.94
CA GLU A 243 6.13 3.55 -17.95
C GLU A 243 6.12 2.37 -18.94
N VAL A 244 7.28 2.02 -19.50
CA VAL A 244 7.41 0.87 -20.41
C VAL A 244 7.02 -0.42 -19.71
N TRP A 245 7.48 -0.60 -18.46
CA TRP A 245 7.17 -1.78 -17.64
C TRP A 245 5.67 -1.95 -17.43
N THR A 246 5.01 -0.88 -17.00
CA THR A 246 3.59 -0.87 -16.71
C THR A 246 2.79 -1.27 -17.95
N ARG A 247 3.09 -0.67 -19.10
CA ARG A 247 2.46 -1.06 -20.37
C ARG A 247 2.71 -2.52 -20.71
N LEU A 248 3.94 -2.99 -20.56
CA LEU A 248 4.31 -4.37 -20.88
C LEU A 248 3.56 -5.38 -20.02
N LEU A 249 3.48 -5.17 -18.71
CA LEU A 249 2.81 -6.11 -17.80
C LEU A 249 1.28 -6.11 -17.95
N THR A 250 0.70 -4.96 -18.32
CA THR A 250 -0.75 -4.76 -18.42
C THR A 250 -1.30 -4.91 -19.84
N ASP A 251 -0.51 -5.44 -20.79
CA ASP A 251 -0.91 -5.56 -22.21
C ASP A 251 -1.35 -4.21 -22.81
N ASN A 252 -0.60 -3.15 -22.49
CA ASN A 252 -0.81 -1.74 -22.88
C ASN A 252 -2.09 -1.10 -22.33
N LYS A 253 -2.74 -1.70 -21.32
CA LYS A 253 -3.96 -1.13 -20.72
C LYS A 253 -3.66 -0.15 -19.57
N GLY A 254 -2.52 -0.32 -18.91
CA GLY A 254 -2.17 0.45 -17.73
C GLY A 254 -1.39 1.73 -18.04
N GLU A 255 -1.60 2.74 -17.22
CA GLU A 255 -0.99 4.07 -17.29
C GLU A 255 -0.23 4.39 -15.99
N TYR A 256 1.11 4.26 -16.00
CA TYR A 256 1.94 4.61 -14.86
C TYR A 256 1.83 6.11 -14.54
N CYS A 257 1.31 6.43 -13.35
CA CYS A 257 1.28 7.81 -12.87
C CYS A 257 1.84 7.99 -11.47
N THR A 258 1.77 6.99 -10.60
CA THR A 258 2.31 7.09 -9.24
C THR A 258 3.30 5.98 -8.90
N THR A 259 4.30 6.29 -8.08
CA THR A 259 5.30 5.33 -7.56
C THR A 259 5.36 5.33 -6.03
N GLN A 260 5.40 4.14 -5.44
CA GLN A 260 5.29 3.87 -4.00
C GLN A 260 5.91 2.50 -3.64
N GLN A 261 5.79 2.00 -2.41
CA GLN A 261 6.49 0.78 -1.98
C GLN A 261 5.62 -0.37 -1.44
N GLU A 262 4.29 -0.30 -1.41
CA GLU A 262 3.45 -1.21 -0.61
C GLU A 262 2.30 -1.90 -1.36
N ASP A 263 1.74 -1.31 -2.41
CA ASP A 263 0.40 -1.72 -2.89
C ASP A 263 0.32 -3.19 -3.31
N ASN A 264 1.30 -3.70 -4.06
CA ASN A 264 1.35 -5.11 -4.49
C ASN A 264 1.42 -6.07 -3.30
N SER A 265 2.17 -5.70 -2.25
CA SER A 265 2.32 -6.52 -1.04
C SER A 265 1.06 -6.52 -0.18
N THR A 266 0.37 -5.39 -0.07
CA THR A 266 -0.95 -5.28 0.55
C THR A 266 -1.98 -6.13 -0.20
N TYR A 267 -2.01 -6.03 -1.53
CA TYR A 267 -2.92 -6.82 -2.36
C TYR A 267 -2.68 -8.31 -2.19
N GLU A 268 -1.43 -8.79 -2.29
CA GLU A 268 -1.11 -10.20 -2.17
C GLU A 268 -1.48 -10.76 -0.78
N ALA A 269 -1.25 -10.00 0.30
CA ALA A 269 -1.68 -10.39 1.64
C ALA A 269 -3.21 -10.55 1.74
N LEU A 270 -3.97 -9.60 1.19
CA LEU A 270 -5.44 -9.69 1.13
C LEU A 270 -5.90 -10.82 0.21
N LEU A 271 -5.24 -11.06 -0.92
CA LEU A 271 -5.55 -12.16 -1.83
C LEU A 271 -5.39 -13.52 -1.15
N ARG A 272 -4.30 -13.72 -0.40
CA ARG A 272 -4.09 -14.94 0.39
C ARG A 272 -5.20 -15.13 1.42
N ALA A 273 -5.54 -14.09 2.17
CA ALA A 273 -6.65 -14.16 3.13
C ALA A 273 -8.02 -14.37 2.45
N SER A 274 -8.18 -13.87 1.22
CA SER A 274 -9.42 -14.02 0.45
C SER A 274 -9.63 -15.46 -0.01
N ARG A 275 -8.56 -16.15 -0.41
CA ARG A 275 -8.58 -17.60 -0.72
C ARG A 275 -9.02 -18.46 0.47
N GLU A 276 -8.74 -17.99 1.68
CA GLU A 276 -9.17 -18.61 2.94
C GLU A 276 -10.56 -18.14 3.43
N GLY A 277 -11.28 -17.36 2.62
CA GLY A 277 -12.61 -16.86 2.95
C GLY A 277 -12.63 -15.87 4.14
N ARG A 278 -11.51 -15.19 4.43
CA ARG A 278 -11.39 -14.21 5.52
C ARG A 278 -11.71 -12.78 5.11
N VAL A 279 -11.43 -12.44 3.85
CA VAL A 279 -11.69 -11.13 3.24
C VAL A 279 -12.20 -11.32 1.81
N ASP A 280 -12.70 -10.24 1.20
CA ASP A 280 -13.02 -10.19 -0.24
C ASP A 280 -12.09 -9.19 -0.92
N VAL A 281 -11.09 -9.68 -1.67
CA VAL A 281 -10.11 -8.81 -2.35
C VAL A 281 -10.76 -7.93 -3.43
N GLN A 282 -11.96 -8.29 -3.92
CA GLN A 282 -12.72 -7.46 -4.87
C GLN A 282 -13.29 -6.19 -4.23
N ARG A 283 -13.12 -6.01 -2.92
CA ARG A 283 -13.52 -4.83 -2.14
C ARG A 283 -12.34 -3.92 -1.78
N LEU A 284 -11.20 -4.08 -2.45
CA LEU A 284 -10.03 -3.22 -2.29
C LEU A 284 -10.04 -2.08 -3.32
N ALA A 285 -9.97 -0.85 -2.81
CA ALA A 285 -9.68 0.35 -3.58
C ALA A 285 -8.32 0.93 -3.17
N VAL A 286 -7.62 1.55 -4.11
CA VAL A 286 -6.31 2.15 -3.87
C VAL A 286 -6.31 3.58 -4.41
N VAL A 287 -5.99 4.54 -3.54
CA VAL A 287 -5.76 5.93 -3.90
C VAL A 287 -4.36 6.36 -3.46
N ARG A 288 -3.61 6.96 -4.39
CA ARG A 288 -2.31 7.56 -4.11
C ARG A 288 -2.33 9.07 -4.33
N ALA A 289 -1.53 9.83 -3.58
CA ALA A 289 -1.41 11.28 -3.71
C ALA A 289 0.04 11.71 -3.98
N GLY A 290 0.24 12.55 -4.99
CA GLY A 290 1.56 13.07 -5.37
C GLY A 290 2.18 13.95 -4.28
N SER A 291 3.17 13.46 -3.52
CA SER A 291 3.93 14.26 -2.54
C SER A 291 5.11 15.00 -3.14
N ASP A 292 5.55 14.56 -4.32
CA ASP A 292 6.71 15.01 -5.06
C ASP A 292 6.59 14.48 -6.50
N PHE A 293 7.29 15.09 -7.46
CA PHE A 293 7.42 14.55 -8.81
C PHE A 293 8.47 13.42 -8.85
N ASP A 294 8.16 12.34 -9.58
CA ASP A 294 9.03 11.16 -9.74
C ASP A 294 10.32 11.43 -10.54
N ARG A 295 10.40 12.59 -11.19
CA ARG A 295 11.50 13.06 -12.02
C ARG A 295 11.47 14.59 -12.06
N PRO A 296 12.60 15.26 -12.35
CA PRO A 296 12.66 16.71 -12.44
C PRO A 296 11.94 17.26 -13.68
N GLU A 297 11.78 18.58 -13.71
CA GLU A 297 11.47 19.32 -14.92
C GLU A 297 12.54 19.11 -16.02
N PRO A 298 12.22 19.36 -17.30
CA PRO A 298 13.21 19.25 -18.38
C PRO A 298 14.48 20.07 -18.13
N GLY A 299 15.63 19.40 -18.14
CA GLY A 299 16.94 20.02 -17.85
C GLY A 299 17.27 20.15 -16.37
N GLY A 300 16.36 19.77 -15.47
CA GLY A 300 16.59 19.74 -14.03
C GLY A 300 17.51 18.60 -13.58
N SER A 301 17.99 18.71 -12.35
CA SER A 301 18.94 17.76 -11.76
C SER A 301 18.20 16.57 -11.15
N GLU A 302 18.50 15.37 -11.66
CA GLU A 302 17.94 14.09 -11.15
C GLU A 302 18.31 13.86 -9.67
N VAL A 303 19.54 14.26 -9.31
CA VAL A 303 20.06 14.16 -7.93
C VAL A 303 19.33 15.12 -7.00
N ASP A 304 19.09 16.36 -7.44
CA ASP A 304 18.35 17.32 -6.63
C ASP A 304 16.88 16.91 -6.50
N ASN A 305 16.26 16.36 -7.54
CA ASN A 305 14.89 15.85 -7.44
C ASN A 305 14.77 14.76 -6.36
N LEU A 306 15.76 13.86 -6.27
CA LEU A 306 15.80 12.82 -5.25
C LEU A 306 16.11 13.37 -3.85
N LEU A 307 17.18 14.16 -3.70
CA LEU A 307 17.71 14.54 -2.39
C LEU A 307 17.03 15.78 -1.79
N LYS A 308 16.39 16.60 -2.63
CA LYS A 308 15.68 17.83 -2.25
C LYS A 308 14.19 17.76 -2.57
N TYR A 309 13.63 16.55 -2.62
CA TYR A 309 12.19 16.31 -2.83
C TYR A 309 11.31 17.14 -1.90
N ALA A 310 11.76 17.41 -0.67
CA ALA A 310 11.03 18.19 0.31
C ALA A 310 10.81 19.66 -0.12
N ASP A 311 11.72 20.23 -0.93
CA ASP A 311 11.61 21.61 -1.42
C ASP A 311 10.41 21.81 -2.36
N GLN A 312 9.86 20.70 -2.88
CA GLN A 312 8.64 20.71 -3.69
C GLN A 312 7.38 21.05 -2.84
N GLY A 313 7.46 20.91 -1.51
CA GLY A 313 6.39 21.30 -0.59
C GLY A 313 5.09 20.52 -0.73
N GLY A 314 5.13 19.32 -1.31
CA GLY A 314 3.95 18.51 -1.60
C GLY A 314 3.47 17.59 -0.47
N PHE A 315 4.30 17.34 0.54
CA PHE A 315 4.00 16.40 1.62
C PHE A 315 2.67 16.70 2.33
N VAL A 316 2.53 17.89 2.92
CA VAL A 316 1.31 18.26 3.67
C VAL A 316 0.04 18.29 2.79
N PRO A 317 0.06 18.93 1.59
CA PRO A 317 -1.08 18.87 0.68
C PRO A 317 -1.48 17.45 0.28
N ALA A 318 -0.51 16.56 0.02
CA ALA A 318 -0.80 15.18 -0.37
C ALA A 318 -1.56 14.42 0.72
N LEU A 319 -1.14 14.55 1.99
CA LEU A 319 -1.85 13.95 3.14
C LEU A 319 -3.30 14.44 3.25
N GLU A 320 -3.51 15.75 3.12
CA GLU A 320 -4.86 16.33 3.14
C GLU A 320 -5.72 15.83 1.98
N ASN A 321 -5.11 15.73 0.79
CA ASN A 321 -5.79 15.35 -0.43
C ASN A 321 -6.20 13.87 -0.45
N LEU A 322 -5.44 12.99 0.21
CA LEU A 322 -5.84 11.59 0.44
C LEU A 322 -7.16 11.51 1.20
N TYR A 323 -7.29 12.25 2.31
CA TYR A 323 -8.54 12.29 3.07
C TYR A 323 -9.68 12.86 2.22
N ARG A 324 -9.44 14.00 1.56
CA ARG A 324 -10.44 14.66 0.71
C ARG A 324 -10.96 13.76 -0.41
N THR A 325 -10.09 12.97 -1.01
CA THR A 325 -10.43 12.10 -2.14
C THR A 325 -11.06 10.79 -1.68
N GLY A 326 -10.48 10.14 -0.66
CA GLY A 326 -10.92 8.83 -0.21
C GLY A 326 -12.17 8.86 0.68
N ASN A 327 -12.34 9.89 1.51
CA ASN A 327 -13.46 9.95 2.46
C ASN A 327 -14.86 9.94 1.80
N PRO A 328 -15.10 10.55 0.62
CA PRO A 328 -16.36 10.36 -0.11
C PRO A 328 -16.77 8.91 -0.30
N LEU A 329 -15.84 8.01 -0.66
CA LEU A 329 -16.11 6.57 -0.76
C LEU A 329 -16.45 5.96 0.60
N VAL A 330 -15.67 6.28 1.64
CA VAL A 330 -15.92 5.82 3.01
C VAL A 330 -17.32 6.22 3.46
N GLN A 331 -17.70 7.49 3.28
CA GLN A 331 -19.02 7.98 3.69
C GLN A 331 -20.16 7.34 2.89
N ASP A 332 -19.96 7.08 1.60
CA ASP A 332 -20.98 6.42 0.77
C ASP A 332 -21.20 4.96 1.22
N ILE A 333 -20.13 4.22 1.52
CA ILE A 333 -20.20 2.85 2.06
C ILE A 333 -20.97 2.81 3.38
N LEU A 334 -20.64 3.73 4.31
CA LEU A 334 -21.25 3.76 5.64
C LEU A 334 -22.73 4.12 5.59
N LYS A 335 -23.10 5.12 4.78
CA LYS A 335 -24.49 5.60 4.66
C LYS A 335 -25.38 4.62 3.91
N ASN A 336 -24.84 3.95 2.90
CA ASN A 336 -25.59 3.08 1.99
C ASN A 336 -25.26 1.60 2.18
N TRP A 337 -24.97 1.18 3.42
CA TRP A 337 -24.43 -0.16 3.70
C TRP A 337 -25.29 -1.31 3.18
N SER A 338 -26.61 -1.23 3.22
CA SER A 338 -27.49 -2.29 2.73
C SER A 338 -27.31 -2.62 1.23
N ALA A 339 -26.84 -1.66 0.44
CA ALA A 339 -26.43 -1.85 -0.94
C ALA A 339 -24.98 -2.36 -1.02
N TRP A 340 -24.05 -1.65 -0.35
CA TRP A 340 -22.62 -1.97 -0.36
C TRP A 340 -22.27 -3.34 0.23
N GLU A 341 -23.06 -3.85 1.17
CA GLU A 341 -22.89 -5.18 1.74
C GLU A 341 -22.96 -6.28 0.67
N LYS A 342 -23.76 -6.06 -0.38
CA LYS A 342 -23.98 -7.02 -1.49
C LYS A 342 -22.93 -6.92 -2.60
N GLY A 343 -22.03 -5.95 -2.52
CA GLY A 343 -21.03 -5.63 -3.56
C GLY A 343 -21.13 -4.16 -3.97
N VAL A 344 -20.33 -3.75 -4.96
CA VAL A 344 -20.32 -2.37 -5.47
C VAL A 344 -21.69 -2.04 -6.07
N PRO A 345 -22.44 -1.05 -5.52
CA PRO A 345 -23.73 -0.67 -6.07
C PRO A 345 -23.60 -0.16 -7.50
N GLY A 346 -24.63 -0.38 -8.31
CA GLY A 346 -24.76 0.23 -9.64
C GLY A 346 -24.76 1.76 -9.57
N ALA A 347 -24.58 2.39 -10.73
CA ALA A 347 -24.66 3.85 -10.87
C ALA A 347 -26.05 4.37 -10.49
#